data_AF-A0A950JTL0-F1
#
_entry.id   AF-A0A950JTL0-F1
#
_cell.length_a   1.000
_cell.length_b   1.000
_cell.length_c   1.000
_cell.angle_alpha   90.00
_cell.angle_beta   90.00
_cell.angle_gamma   90.00
#
_symmetry.space_group_name_H-M   'P 1'
#
loop_
_entity.id
_entity.type
_entity.pdbx_description
1 polymer ?
#
loop_
_entity_poly.entity_id
_entity_poly.type
_entity_poly.pdbx_seq_one_letter_code
_entity_poly.pdbx_strand_id
1 'polypeptide(L)'
;MADNPQSPPLRSRPLSPFVTIYKWPITMATSIAHRVTGVAISLGMVLIAWGLIALASGPELYQPFTAAISNIVGQVVLFGFLT
;
A
#
# COMPACT_ATOMS: atom_id res chain seq x y z
N MET A 1 -17.35 10.40 -39.41
CA MET A 1 -15.99 10.98 -39.26
C MET A 1 -15.07 9.80 -38.96
N ALA A 2 -14.37 9.27 -39.96
CA ALA A 2 -13.55 8.08 -39.81
C ALA A 2 -12.33 8.37 -38.91
N ASP A 3 -12.07 7.49 -37.95
CA ASP A 3 -10.85 7.53 -37.16
C ASP A 3 -9.69 7.15 -38.10
N ASN A 4 -8.84 8.14 -38.43
CA ASN A 4 -7.79 7.97 -39.42
C ASN A 4 -6.58 7.29 -38.75
N PRO A 5 -6.25 6.03 -39.09
CA PRO A 5 -5.17 5.27 -38.45
C PRO A 5 -3.76 5.82 -38.76
N GLN A 6 -3.66 6.92 -39.53
CA GLN A 6 -2.40 7.55 -39.95
C GLN A 6 -2.17 8.94 -39.32
N SER A 7 -2.93 9.30 -38.29
CA SER A 7 -2.69 10.56 -37.57
C SER A 7 -1.43 10.41 -36.68
N PRO A 8 -0.36 11.21 -36.90
CA PRO A 8 0.82 11.17 -36.03
C PRO A 8 0.39 11.49 -34.60
N PRO A 9 0.96 10.82 -33.57
CA PRO A 9 0.53 11.02 -32.19
C PRO A 9 0.64 12.50 -31.85
N LEU A 10 -0.52 13.14 -31.63
CA LEU A 10 -0.61 14.54 -31.24
C LEU A 10 0.28 14.71 -30.01
N ARG A 11 1.30 15.57 -30.11
CA ARG A 11 2.23 15.85 -29.01
C ARG A 11 1.41 16.11 -27.75
N SER A 12 1.53 15.23 -26.76
CA SER A 12 0.75 15.30 -25.54
C SER A 12 1.03 16.63 -24.84
N ARG A 13 -0.04 17.37 -24.54
CA ARG A 13 0.08 18.63 -23.82
C ARG A 13 0.70 18.34 -22.45
N PRO A 14 1.72 19.09 -22.02
CA PRO A 14 2.30 18.88 -20.69
C PRO A 14 1.24 19.17 -19.63
N LEU A 15 1.15 18.29 -18.64
CA LEU A 15 0.28 18.50 -17.47
C LEU A 15 0.86 19.63 -16.63
N SER A 16 0.01 20.61 -16.25
CA SER A 16 0.43 21.66 -15.33
C SER A 16 0.75 21.06 -13.96
N PRO A 17 1.81 21.48 -13.26
CA PRO A 17 2.18 20.87 -11.99
C PRO A 17 1.14 21.18 -10.90
N PHE A 18 0.32 20.19 -10.52
CA PHE A 18 -0.83 20.40 -9.61
C PHE A 18 -0.58 19.97 -8.17
N VAL A 19 0.26 18.97 -7.91
CA VAL A 19 0.59 18.52 -6.53
C VAL A 19 1.77 19.29 -5.96
N THR A 20 2.79 19.57 -6.78
CA THR A 20 4.08 20.08 -6.32
C THR A 20 4.05 21.57 -5.94
N ILE A 21 3.11 22.34 -6.50
CA ILE A 21 2.97 23.79 -6.25
C ILE A 21 1.90 24.07 -5.18
N TYR A 22 1.07 23.10 -4.84
CA TYR A 22 -0.04 23.29 -3.90
C TYR A 22 0.47 23.41 -2.46
N LYS A 23 -0.03 24.41 -1.72
CA LYS A 23 0.24 24.53 -0.28
C LYS A 23 -0.46 23.40 0.45
N TRP A 24 0.20 22.72 1.38
CA TRP A 24 -0.35 21.57 2.09
C TRP A 24 -1.24 22.00 3.28
N PRO A 25 -2.59 22.00 3.18
CA PRO A 25 -3.45 22.18 4.33
C PRO A 25 -3.47 20.91 5.20
N ILE A 26 -3.72 21.08 6.49
CA ILE A 26 -3.79 19.97 7.46
C ILE A 26 -4.84 18.93 7.02
N THR A 27 -5.98 19.35 6.48
CA THR A 27 -7.06 18.44 6.03
C THR A 27 -6.62 17.51 4.89
N MET A 28 -5.76 17.98 3.97
CA MET A 28 -5.20 17.15 2.91
C MET A 28 -4.21 16.13 3.49
N ALA A 29 -3.31 16.59 4.36
CA ALA A 29 -2.36 15.71 5.03
C ALA A 29 -3.06 14.61 5.83
N THR A 30 -4.10 14.98 6.60
CA THR A 30 -4.95 14.02 7.33
C THR A 30 -5.65 13.04 6.38
N SER A 31 -6.17 13.48 5.23
CA SER A 31 -6.81 12.57 4.26
C SER A 31 -5.84 11.53 3.71
N ILE A 32 -4.61 11.94 3.39
CA ILE A 32 -3.56 11.02 2.91
C ILE A 32 -3.14 10.07 4.02
N ALA A 33 -2.89 10.58 5.22
CA ALA A 33 -2.55 9.76 6.37
C ALA A 33 -3.63 8.70 6.65
N HIS A 34 -4.91 9.08 6.60
CA HIS A 34 -6.02 8.14 6.81
C HIS A 34 -6.09 7.03 5.74
N ARG A 35 -5.76 7.35 4.49
CA ARG A 35 -5.67 6.33 3.42
C ARG A 35 -4.50 5.38 3.66
N VAL A 36 -3.35 5.90 4.08
CA VAL A 36 -2.17 5.10 4.40
C VAL A 36 -2.43 4.17 5.58
N THR A 37 -3.02 4.68 6.67
CA THR A 37 -3.36 3.85 7.84
C THR A 37 -4.42 2.80 7.48
N GLY A 38 -5.42 3.13 6.66
CA GLY A 38 -6.39 2.14 6.18
C GLY A 38 -5.76 0.98 5.39
N VAL A 39 -4.76 1.26 4.54
CA VAL A 39 -4.00 0.22 3.83
C VAL A 39 -3.16 -0.60 4.82
N ALA A 40 -2.51 0.05 5.78
CA ALA A 40 -1.69 -0.61 6.79
C ALA A 40 -2.52 -1.57 7.65
N ILE A 41 -3.71 -1.16 8.09
CA ILE A 41 -4.66 -2.00 8.85
C ILE A 41 -5.09 -3.21 8.01
N SER A 42 -5.38 -3.01 6.72
CA SER A 42 -5.81 -4.10 5.83
C SER A 42 -4.72 -5.16 5.67
N LEU A 43 -3.46 -4.74 5.48
CA LEU A 43 -2.32 -5.66 5.41
C LEU A 43 -2.07 -6.37 6.73
N GLY A 44 -2.16 -5.67 7.86
CA GLY A 44 -2.05 -6.26 9.18
C GLY A 44 -3.10 -7.34 9.45
N MET A 45 -4.34 -7.13 9.01
CA MET A 45 -5.41 -8.14 9.14
C MET A 45 -5.08 -9.43 8.37
N VAL A 46 -4.52 -9.33 7.17
CA VAL A 46 -4.08 -10.49 6.39
C VAL A 46 -2.94 -11.23 7.10
N LEU A 47 -1.97 -10.52 7.68
CA LEU A 47 -0.90 -11.13 8.45
C LEU A 47 -1.40 -11.84 9.71
N ILE A 48 -2.35 -11.24 10.44
CA ILE A 48 -2.96 -11.88 11.61
C ILE A 48 -3.70 -13.15 11.20
N ALA A 49 -4.47 -13.10 10.13
CA ALA A 49 -5.17 -14.28 9.61
C ALA A 49 -4.19 -15.41 9.24
N TRP A 50 -3.09 -15.08 8.56
CA TRP A 50 -2.02 -16.05 8.26
C TRP A 50 -1.41 -16.61 9.54
N GLY A 51 -1.11 -15.76 10.52
CA GLY A 51 -0.51 -16.17 11.79
C GLY A 51 -1.40 -17.11 12.59
N LEU A 52 -2.71 -16.86 12.62
CA LEU A 52 -3.69 -17.73 13.28
C LEU A 52 -3.76 -19.10 12.60
N ILE A 53 -3.72 -19.16 11.26
CA ILE A 53 -3.69 -20.42 10.51
C ILE A 53 -2.39 -21.20 10.82
N ALA A 54 -1.24 -20.52 10.78
CA ALA A 54 0.05 -21.12 11.08
C ALA A 54 0.11 -21.65 12.52
N LEU A 55 -0.43 -20.90 13.48
CA LEU A 55 -0.51 -21.31 14.89
C LEU A 55 -1.42 -22.53 15.08
N ALA A 56 -2.55 -22.58 14.38
CA ALA A 56 -3.48 -23.71 14.45
C ALA A 56 -2.93 -24.99 13.78
N SER A 57 -2.04 -24.84 12.79
CA SER A 57 -1.51 -25.96 12.00
C SER A 57 -0.29 -26.66 12.64
N GLY A 58 0.17 -26.17 13.80
CA GLY A 58 1.23 -26.80 14.58
C GLY A 58 2.66 -26.27 14.31
N PRO A 59 3.67 -26.82 15.01
CA PRO A 59 5.00 -26.22 15.12
C PRO A 59 5.77 -26.10 13.80
N GLU A 60 5.58 -27.07 12.88
CA GLU A 60 6.28 -27.10 11.59
C GLU A 60 5.91 -25.93 10.69
N LEU A 61 4.67 -25.45 10.76
CA LEU A 61 4.18 -24.33 9.95
C LEU A 61 4.28 -22.99 10.70
N TYR A 62 4.39 -23.01 12.03
CA TYR A 62 4.58 -21.82 12.85
C TYR A 62 6.02 -21.29 12.84
N GLN A 63 7.03 -22.15 12.78
CA GLN A 63 8.44 -21.74 12.69
C GLN A 63 8.77 -20.87 11.46
N PRO A 64 8.39 -21.25 10.23
CA PRO A 64 8.64 -20.40 9.06
C PRO A 64 7.84 -19.08 9.13
N PHE A 65 6.65 -19.09 9.74
CA PHE A 65 5.88 -17.86 9.96
C PHE A 65 6.59 -16.91 10.93
N THR A 66 7.12 -17.41 12.04
CA THR A 66 7.87 -16.58 13.00
C THR A 66 9.20 -16.08 12.42
N ALA A 67 9.86 -16.86 11.57
CA ALA A 67 11.00 -16.39 10.79
C ALA A 67 10.62 -15.30 9.77
N ALA A 68 9.46 -15.42 9.13
CA ALA A 68 8.98 -14.43 8.16
C ALA A 68 8.58 -13.10 8.84
N ILE A 69 7.91 -13.16 9.99
CA ILE A 69 7.41 -11.95 10.69
C ILE A 69 8.52 -11.18 11.41
N SER A 70 9.61 -11.86 11.78
CA SER A 70 10.79 -11.23 12.39
C SER A 70 11.68 -10.49 11.39
N ASN A 71 11.44 -10.67 10.08
CA ASN A 71 12.14 -9.91 9.04
C ASN A 71 11.68 -8.44 9.02
N ILE A 72 12.52 -7.56 8.48
CA ILE A 72 12.27 -6.11 8.38
C ILE A 72 10.92 -5.80 7.72
N VAL A 73 10.52 -6.58 6.70
CA VAL A 73 9.22 -6.42 6.03
C VAL A 73 8.07 -6.75 6.99
N GLY A 74 8.17 -7.86 7.73
CA GLY A 74 7.18 -8.24 8.73
C GLY A 74 7.07 -7.21 9.85
N GLN A 75 8.21 -6.66 10.29
CA GLN A 75 8.25 -5.58 11.28
C GLN A 75 7.65 -4.28 10.77
N VAL A 76 7.88 -3.89 9.51
CA VAL A 76 7.26 -2.69 8.91
C VAL A 76 5.74 -2.84 8.83
N VAL A 77 5.24 -4.02 8.48
CA VAL A 77 3.78 -4.24 8.44
C VAL A 77 3.19 -4.29 9.85
N LEU A 78 3.87 -4.92 10.82
CA LEU A 78 3.48 -4.89 12.24
C LEU A 78 3.47 -3.47 12.80
N PHE A 79 4.48 -2.68 12.48
CA PHE A 79 4.57 -1.29 12.91
C PHE A 79 3.43 -0.48 12.28
N GLY A 80 3.16 -0.65 10.99
CA GLY A 80 2.03 -0.02 10.31
C GLY A 80 0.66 -0.46 10.82
N PHE A 81 0.52 -1.67 11.36
CA PHE A 81 -0.70 -2.12 12.03
C PHE A 81 -0.88 -1.52 13.43
N LEU A 82 0.23 -1.26 14.14
CA LEU A 82 0.21 -0.74 15.52
C LEU A 82 0.13 0.79 15.60
N THR A 83 0.61 1.51 14.58
CA THR A 83 0.55 2.99 14.47
C THR A 83 -0.77 3.50 13.91
#